data_AF-A0A935HHN6-F1
#
_entry.id   AF-A0A935HHN6-F1
#
_cell.length_a   1.000
_cell.length_b   1.000
_cell.length_c   1.000
_cell.angle_alpha   90.00
_cell.angle_beta   90.00
_cell.angle_gamma   90.00
#
_symmetry.space_group_name_H-M   'P 1'
#
loop_
_entity.id
_entity.type
_entity.pdbx_description
1 polymer ?
#
loop_
_entity_poly.entity_id
_entity_poly.type
_entity_poly.pdbx_seq_one_letter_code
_entity_poly.pdbx_strand_id
1 'polypeptide(L)'
;MAYLSDHKKFTAEMEKPLDYYSQNKQRIVFISDGAPWIKNWIADAYPDAISVLDYYHASEHLHDYAKATIKDDAQRKQWLDKRLELLLNGEVQK
;
A
#
# COMPACT_ATOMS: atom_id res chain seq x y z
N MET A 1 -8.68 20.54 -2.43
CA MET A 1 -7.90 20.88 -3.63
C MET A 1 -6.42 20.60 -3.34
N ALA A 2 -5.95 19.44 -3.82
CA ALA A 2 -4.58 19.05 -4.16
C ALA A 2 -3.40 19.51 -3.26
N TYR A 3 -3.07 18.69 -2.25
CA TYR A 3 -1.75 18.63 -1.60
C TYR A 3 -0.73 17.94 -2.54
N LEU A 4 -0.45 18.52 -3.70
CA LEU A 4 0.52 17.96 -4.66
C LEU A 4 1.97 18.44 -4.41
N SER A 5 2.21 19.19 -3.34
CA SER A 5 3.49 19.87 -3.08
C SER A 5 4.31 19.37 -1.88
N ASP A 6 4.12 18.16 -1.32
CA ASP A 6 4.92 17.79 -0.13
C ASP A 6 5.39 16.34 0.06
N HIS A 7 5.33 15.47 -0.97
CA HIS A 7 5.97 14.15 -0.81
C HIS A 7 7.50 14.24 -0.82
N LYS A 8 8.09 15.25 -1.50
CA LYS A 8 9.55 15.45 -1.53
C LYS A 8 10.17 15.76 -0.17
N LYS A 9 9.48 16.54 0.68
CA LYS A 9 9.99 16.77 2.04
C LYS A 9 9.86 15.50 2.88
N PHE A 10 8.74 14.78 2.74
CA PHE A 10 8.57 13.48 3.38
C PHE A 10 9.72 12.53 3.01
N THR A 11 10.01 12.34 1.73
CA THR A 11 11.10 11.45 1.29
C THR A 11 12.45 11.92 1.81
N ALA A 12 12.76 13.22 1.73
CA ALA A 12 14.01 13.77 2.23
C ALA A 12 14.20 13.61 3.75
N GLU A 13 13.13 13.71 4.54
CA GLU A 13 13.20 13.46 5.99
C GLU A 13 13.32 11.97 6.32
N MET A 14 12.61 11.12 5.57
CA MET A 14 12.67 9.66 5.74
C MET A 14 14.01 9.08 5.32
N GLU A 15 14.66 9.65 4.31
CA GLU A 15 15.97 9.20 3.82
C GLU A 15 17.07 9.32 4.88
N LYS A 16 17.02 10.35 5.74
CA LYS A 16 18.05 10.57 6.78
C LYS A 16 18.32 9.34 7.67
N PRO A 17 17.31 8.72 8.31
CA PRO A 17 17.53 7.48 9.06
C PRO A 17 17.66 6.24 8.17
N LEU A 18 16.96 6.18 7.04
CA LEU A 18 16.91 4.99 6.20
C LEU A 18 18.22 4.74 5.44
N ASP A 19 18.91 5.80 5.04
CA ASP A 19 20.23 5.71 4.38
C ASP A 19 21.24 5.00 5.27
N TYR A 20 21.24 5.28 6.57
CA TYR A 20 22.11 4.58 7.52
C TYR A 20 21.84 3.07 7.52
N TYR A 21 20.57 2.66 7.56
CA TYR A 21 20.20 1.25 7.56
C TYR A 21 20.52 0.57 6.23
N SER A 22 20.24 1.23 5.11
CA SER A 22 20.51 0.75 3.76
C SER A 22 22.01 0.55 3.52
N GLN A 23 22.84 1.55 3.86
CA GLN A 23 24.30 1.50 3.74
C GLN A 23 24.94 0.40 4.61
N ASN A 24 24.36 0.13 5.77
CA ASN A 24 24.78 -0.97 6.65
C ASN A 24 24.17 -2.32 6.27
N LYS A 25 23.56 -2.44 5.08
CA LYS A 25 22.94 -3.67 4.55
C LYS A 25 21.88 -4.26 5.48
N GLN A 26 21.22 -3.42 6.27
CA GLN A 26 20.08 -3.84 7.06
C GLN A 26 18.84 -3.94 6.16
N ARG A 27 18.04 -4.97 6.40
CA ARG A 27 16.81 -5.18 5.64
C ARG A 27 15.79 -4.11 6.02
N ILE A 28 15.36 -3.33 5.03
CA ILE A 28 14.28 -2.36 5.17
C ILE A 28 12.99 -3.01 4.67
N VAL A 29 11.91 -2.85 5.45
CA VAL A 29 10.56 -3.28 5.09
C VAL A 29 9.63 -2.09 5.21
N PHE A 30 8.94 -1.75 4.12
CA PHE A 30 7.91 -0.72 4.09
C PHE A 30 6.53 -1.35 4.12
N ILE A 31 5.64 -0.78 4.93
CA ILE A 31 4.19 -1.03 4.85
C ILE A 31 3.56 0.28 4.37
N SER A 32 2.79 0.24 3.28
CA SER A 32 2.22 1.46 2.68
C SER A 32 0.83 1.23 2.11
N ASP A 33 0.09 2.31 1.93
CA ASP A 33 -1.27 2.33 1.37
C ASP A 33 -1.37 1.94 -0.12
N GLY A 34 -0.23 1.69 -0.77
CA GLY A 34 -0.18 1.36 -2.20
C GLY A 34 -0.25 2.58 -3.13
N ALA A 35 -0.13 3.81 -2.61
CA ALA A 35 -0.07 5.00 -3.43
C ALA A 35 1.10 4.92 -4.43
N PRO A 36 0.87 5.18 -5.74
CA PRO A 36 1.89 4.99 -6.77
C PRO A 36 3.20 5.73 -6.51
N TRP A 37 3.14 6.93 -5.92
CA TRP A 37 4.35 7.71 -5.64
C TRP A 37 5.22 7.09 -4.54
N ILE A 38 4.62 6.44 -3.53
CA ILE A 38 5.37 5.73 -2.47
C ILE A 38 6.08 4.54 -3.07
N LYS A 39 5.36 3.77 -3.89
CA LYS A 39 5.92 2.60 -4.58
C LYS A 39 7.09 2.98 -5.49
N ASN A 40 6.95 4.05 -6.28
CA ASN A 40 8.02 4.54 -7.15
C ASN A 40 9.23 5.00 -6.33
N TRP A 41 9.01 5.79 -5.27
CA TRP A 41 10.08 6.23 -4.40
C TRP A 41 10.83 5.07 -3.73
N ILE A 42 10.13 4.07 -3.19
CA ILE A 42 10.77 2.89 -2.59
C ILE A 42 11.61 2.15 -3.65
N ALA A 43 11.07 1.94 -4.85
CA ALA A 43 11.79 1.24 -5.92
C ALA A 43 13.04 2.01 -6.39
N ASP A 44 12.98 3.34 -6.43
CA ASP A 44 14.07 4.20 -6.87
C ASP A 44 15.16 4.37 -5.79
N ALA A 45 14.76 4.64 -4.54
CA ALA A 45 15.69 4.95 -3.45
C ALA A 45 16.21 3.70 -2.70
N TYR A 46 15.39 2.65 -2.61
CA TYR A 46 15.68 1.44 -1.83
C TYR A 46 15.32 0.17 -2.60
N PRO A 47 16.00 -0.13 -3.73
CA PRO A 47 15.63 -1.23 -4.62
C PRO A 47 15.64 -2.62 -3.96
N ASP A 48 16.43 -2.80 -2.90
CA ASP A 48 16.52 -4.05 -2.13
C ASP A 48 15.49 -4.14 -0.99
N ALA A 49 14.66 -3.11 -0.78
CA ALA A 49 13.66 -3.10 0.27
C ALA A 49 12.45 -3.98 -0.07
N ILE A 50 11.86 -4.57 0.95
CA ILE A 50 10.58 -5.27 0.82
C ILE A 50 9.46 -4.25 0.99
N SER A 51 8.58 -4.13 0.00
CA SER A 51 7.39 -3.29 0.08
C SER A 51 6.14 -4.15 0.23
N VAL A 52 5.41 -3.96 1.33
CA VAL A 52 4.18 -4.67 1.68
C VAL A 52 3.01 -3.69 1.60
N LEU A 53 1.90 -4.14 1.03
CA LEU A 53 0.65 -3.37 1.02
C LEU A 53 0.00 -3.42 2.41
N ASP A 54 -0.46 -2.28 2.91
CA ASP A 54 -1.29 -2.21 4.11
C ASP A 54 -2.65 -2.88 3.84
N TYR A 55 -2.82 -4.08 4.40
CA TYR A 55 -4.03 -4.88 4.25
C TYR A 55 -5.26 -4.16 4.80
N TYR A 56 -5.15 -3.49 5.95
CA TYR A 56 -6.28 -2.83 6.58
C TYR A 56 -6.78 -1.71 5.69
N HIS A 57 -5.87 -0.85 5.23
CA HIS A 57 -6.22 0.24 4.33
C HIS A 57 -6.81 -0.25 3.01
N ALA A 58 -6.23 -1.28 2.40
CA ALA A 58 -6.76 -1.88 1.18
C ALA A 58 -8.14 -2.52 1.39
N SER A 59 -8.41 -3.10 2.58
CA SER A 59 -9.71 -3.67 2.92
C SER A 59 -10.80 -2.61 3.02
N GLU A 60 -10.51 -1.42 3.56
CA GLU A 60 -11.45 -0.30 3.63
C GLU A 60 -11.94 0.11 2.23
N HIS A 61 -11.01 0.22 1.26
CA HIS A 61 -11.36 0.51 -0.14
C HIS A 61 -12.26 -0.57 -0.75
N LEU A 62 -12.02 -1.85 -0.43
CA LEU A 62 -12.90 -2.93 -0.89
C LEU A 62 -14.29 -2.83 -0.29
N HIS A 63 -14.40 -2.51 1.01
CA HIS A 63 -15.68 -2.30 1.69
C HIS A 63 -16.45 -1.13 1.09
N ASP A 64 -15.80 0.00 0.88
CA ASP A 64 -16.42 1.19 0.29
C ASP A 64 -16.89 0.92 -1.15
N TYR A 65 -16.06 0.27 -1.96
CA TYR A 65 -16.42 -0.13 -3.31
C TYR A 65 -17.64 -1.06 -3.33
N ALA A 66 -17.63 -2.10 -2.50
CA ALA A 66 -18.71 -3.08 -2.46
C ALA A 66 -20.03 -2.44 -2.01
N LYS A 67 -19.98 -1.53 -1.03
CA LYS A 67 -21.14 -0.76 -0.55
C LYS A 67 -21.70 0.17 -1.63
N ALA A 68 -20.84 0.77 -2.45
CA ALA A 68 -21.26 1.66 -3.54
C ALA A 68 -21.85 0.91 -4.75
N THR A 69 -21.41 -0.33 -5.01
CA THR A 69 -21.70 -1.04 -6.26
C THR A 69 -22.68 -2.20 -6.13
N ILE A 70 -22.77 -2.85 -4.95
CA ILE A 70 -23.58 -4.06 -4.76
C ILE A 70 -24.70 -3.80 -3.75
N LYS A 71 -25.94 -3.73 -4.27
CA LYS A 71 -27.13 -3.45 -3.46
C LYS A 71 -27.57 -4.63 -2.59
N ASP A 72 -27.49 -5.85 -3.13
CA ASP A 72 -27.88 -7.05 -2.40
C ASP A 72 -26.86 -7.41 -1.32
N ASP A 73 -27.33 -7.57 -0.09
CA ASP A 73 -26.47 -7.75 1.08
C ASP A 73 -25.73 -9.10 1.07
N ALA A 74 -26.39 -10.17 0.62
CA ALA A 74 -25.80 -11.50 0.55
C ALA A 74 -24.73 -11.56 -0.54
N GLN A 75 -25.02 -11.01 -1.72
CA GLN A 75 -24.07 -10.88 -2.82
C GLN A 75 -22.88 -10.00 -2.45
N ARG A 76 -23.12 -8.88 -1.75
CA ARG A 76 -22.06 -7.97 -1.30
C ARG A 76 -21.12 -8.66 -0.33
N LYS A 77 -21.67 -9.39 0.65
CA LYS A 77 -20.87 -10.17 1.60
C LYS A 77 -20.04 -11.23 0.88
N GLN A 78 -20.66 -12.05 0.03
CA GLN A 78 -19.95 -13.09 -0.72
C GLN A 78 -18.83 -12.50 -1.60
N TRP A 79 -19.08 -11.34 -2.22
CA TRP A 79 -18.08 -10.65 -3.02
C TRP A 79 -16.91 -10.17 -2.16
N LEU A 80 -17.20 -9.54 -1.01
CA LEU A 80 -16.20 -9.04 -0.07
C LEU A 80 -15.33 -10.16 0.49
N ASP A 81 -15.94 -11.21 1.03
CA ASP A 81 -15.22 -12.35 1.63
C ASP A 81 -14.20 -12.92 0.63
N LYS A 82 -14.62 -13.11 -0.63
CA LYS A 82 -13.73 -13.59 -1.70
C LYS A 82 -12.59 -12.61 -2.01
N ARG A 83 -12.82 -11.30 -2.02
CA ARG A 83 -11.76 -10.31 -2.37
C ARG A 83 -10.80 -10.10 -1.22
N LEU A 84 -11.29 -10.13 0.02
CA LEU A 84 -10.46 -10.05 1.22
C LEU A 84 -9.54 -11.27 1.34
N GLU A 85 -10.04 -12.47 1.03
CA GLU A 85 -9.22 -13.68 0.98
C GLU A 85 -8.10 -13.58 -0.07
N LEU A 86 -8.43 -13.16 -1.30
CA LEU A 86 -7.43 -12.93 -2.36
C LEU A 86 -6.40 -11.86 -1.96
N LEU A 87 -6.85 -10.77 -1.34
CA LEU A 87 -5.98 -9.69 -0.87
C LEU A 87 -5.03 -10.18 0.23
N LEU A 88 -5.53 -10.95 1.19
CA LEU A 88 -4.74 -11.51 2.30
C LEU A 88 -3.66 -12.48 1.79
N ASN A 89 -4.01 -13.30 0.79
CA ASN A 89 -3.10 -14.27 0.20
C ASN A 89 -2.14 -13.67 -0.85
N GLY A 90 -2.28 -12.37 -1.17
CA GLY A 90 -1.50 -11.73 -2.23
C GLY A 90 -1.84 -12.21 -3.63
N GLU A 91 -3.00 -12.85 -3.83
CA GLU A 91 -3.48 -13.42 -5.10
C GLU A 91 -4.21 -12.37 -5.95
N VAL A 92 -3.73 -11.13 -5.90
CA VAL A 92 -4.29 -10.00 -6.64
C VAL A 92 -3.64 -9.99 -8.03
N GLN A 93 -4.44 -10.20 -9.07
CA GLN A 93 -3.95 -10.15 -10.46
C GLN A 93 -3.46 -8.73 -10.78
N LYS A 94 -2.30 -8.63 -11.43
CA LYS A 94 -1.76 -7.37 -11.96
C LYS A 94 -2.42 -6.96 -13.27
#